data_AF-A0A7W0YUP9-F1
#
_entry.id   AF-A0A7W0YUP9-F1
#
_cell.length_a   1.000
_cell.length_b   1.000
_cell.length_c   1.000
_cell.angle_alpha   90.00
_cell.angle_beta   90.00
_cell.angle_gamma   90.00
#
_symmetry.space_group_name_H-M   'P 1'
#
loop_
_entity.id
_entity.type
_entity.pdbx_description
1 polymer ?
#
loop_
_entity_poly.entity_id
_entity_poly.type
_entity_poly.pdbx_seq_one_letter_code
_entity_poly.pdbx_strand_id
1 'polypeptide(L)' 'MPDSLGAALEALAADELVQSAMPGRLYKVFNHYKRDEWERYLAAVTDWERDEYLEVLP' A
#
# COMPACT_ATOMS: atom_id res chain seq x y z
N MET A 1 7.88 13.56 -1.39
CA MET A 1 7.27 12.47 -0.58
C MET A 1 6.76 11.42 -1.56
N PRO A 2 6.67 10.14 -1.17
CA PRO A 2 6.10 9.10 -2.05
C PRO A 2 4.62 9.36 -2.32
N ASP A 3 4.16 9.10 -3.55
CA ASP A 3 2.80 9.46 -4.00
C ASP A 3 1.75 8.36 -3.76
N SER A 4 2.18 7.18 -3.31
CA SER A 4 1.30 6.07 -2.97
C SER A 4 1.86 5.25 -1.83
N LEU A 5 1.00 4.43 -1.21
CA LEU A 5 1.43 3.49 -0.18
C LEU A 5 2.48 2.52 -0.75
N GLY A 6 2.28 2.01 -1.96
CA GLY A 6 3.27 1.15 -2.63
C GLY A 6 4.64 1.83 -2.75
N ALA A 7 4.69 3.07 -3.23
CA ALA A 7 5.94 3.82 -3.35
C ALA A 7 6.59 4.11 -1.98
N ALA A 8 5.78 4.36 -0.94
CA ALA A 8 6.28 4.54 0.41
C ALA A 8 6.86 3.26 1.01
N LEU A 9 6.27 2.10 0.71
CA LEU A 9 6.79 0.79 1.16
C LEU A 9 8.12 0.45 0.48
N GLU A 10 8.30 0.80 -0.81
CA GLU A 10 9.60 0.65 -1.48
C GLU A 10 10.65 1.61 -0.92
N ALA A 11 10.30 2.87 -0.68
CA ALA A 11 11.19 3.82 -0.04
C ALA A 11 11.63 3.37 1.37
N LEU A 12 10.69 2.87 2.17
CA LEU A 12 10.97 2.31 3.50
C LEU A 12 11.87 1.06 3.42
N ALA A 13 11.69 0.21 2.41
CA ALA A 13 12.52 -0.97 2.20
C ALA A 13 13.98 -0.64 1.83
N ALA A 14 14.23 0.55 1.29
CA ALA A 14 15.57 1.05 1.00
C ALA A 14 16.22 1.81 2.19
N ASP A 15 15.45 2.18 3.22
CA ASP A 15 15.93 2.98 4.36
C ASP A 15 16.36 2.09 5.54
N GLU A 16 17.66 1.77 5.62
CA GLU A 16 18.23 0.96 6.70
C GLU A 16 18.15 1.64 8.07
N LEU A 17 18.20 2.98 8.13
CA LEU A 17 18.13 3.71 9.39
C LEU A 17 16.74 3.53 10.02
N VAL A 18 15.69 3.76 9.23
CA VAL A 18 14.31 3.59 9.71
C VAL A 18 14.00 2.13 10.02
N GLN A 19 14.49 1.18 9.22
CA GLN A 19 14.35 -0.25 9.51
C GLN A 19 15.03 -0.63 10.84
N SER A 20 16.24 -0.14 11.09
CA SER A 20 16.97 -0.43 12.33
C SER A 20 16.32 0.17 13.58
N ALA A 21 15.58 1.27 13.42
CA ALA A 21 14.82 1.89 14.50
C ALA A 21 13.58 1.06 14.91
N MET A 22 13.16 0.09 14.09
CA MET A 22 12.04 -0.80 14.39
C MET A 22 12.51 -2.02 15.20
N PRO A 23 12.04 -2.21 16.44
CA PRO A 23 12.55 -3.26 17.31
C PRO A 23 12.16 -4.67 16.86
N GLY A 24 13.08 -5.61 17.05
CA GLY A 24 12.82 -7.04 16.88
C GLY A 24 12.34 -7.40 15.48
N ARG A 25 11.14 -7.98 15.37
CA ARG A 25 10.53 -8.38 14.09
C ARG A 25 9.55 -7.35 13.54
N LEU A 26 9.46 -6.15 14.12
CA LEU A 26 8.41 -5.19 13.79
C LEU A 26 8.42 -4.83 12.30
N TYR A 27 9.58 -4.50 11.72
CA TYR A 27 9.68 -4.17 10.30
C TYR A 27 9.14 -5.30 9.41
N LYS A 28 9.55 -6.54 9.68
CA LYS A 28 9.11 -7.71 8.90
C LYS A 28 7.59 -7.86 8.91
N VAL A 29 6.99 -7.75 10.10
CA VAL A 29 5.54 -7.89 10.28
C VAL A 29 4.80 -6.73 9.63
N PHE A 30 5.25 -5.49 9.87
CA PHE A 30 4.69 -4.29 9.28
C PHE A 30 4.71 -4.35 7.75
N ASN A 31 5.87 -4.64 7.16
CA ASN A 31 6.02 -4.71 5.70
C ASN A 31 5.12 -5.79 5.09
N HIS A 32 4.99 -6.95 5.74
CA HIS A 32 4.09 -8.00 5.26
C HIS A 32 2.62 -7.55 5.25
N TYR A 33 2.11 -7.04 6.37
CA TYR A 33 0.71 -6.60 6.45
C TYR A 33 0.40 -5.44 5.52
N LYS A 34 1.33 -4.48 5.39
CA LYS A 34 1.10 -3.32 4.53
C LYS A 34 1.18 -3.63 3.04
N ARG A 35 1.97 -4.64 2.65
CA ARG A 35 1.96 -5.14 1.26
C ARG A 35 0.67 -5.87 0.93
N ASP A 36 0.20 -6.75 1.82
CA ASP A 36 -1.11 -7.42 1.66
C ASP A 36 -2.26 -6.39 1.61
N GLU A 37 -2.24 -5.37 2.48
CA GLU A 37 -3.21 -4.29 2.45
C GLU A 37 -3.21 -3.55 1.11
N TRP A 38 -2.03 -3.23 0.59
CA TRP A 38 -1.88 -2.54 -0.69
C TRP A 38 -2.38 -3.39 -1.86
N GLU A 39 -2.05 -4.67 -1.90
CA GLU A 39 -2.51 -5.60 -2.94
C GLU A 39 -4.03 -5.74 -2.93
N ARG A 40 -4.65 -5.86 -1.75
CA ARG A 40 -6.11 -5.90 -1.62
C ARG A 40 -6.77 -4.59 -2.06
N TYR A 41 -6.16 -3.45 -1.76
CA TYR A 41 -6.66 -2.16 -2.21
C TYR A 41 -6.64 -2.05 -3.73
N LEU A 42 -5.54 -2.43 -4.39
CA LEU A 42 -5.44 -2.42 -5.85
C LEU A 42 -6.42 -3.38 -6.53
N ALA A 43 -6.80 -4.47 -5.86
CA ALA A 43 -7.75 -5.44 -6.36
C ALA A 43 -9.22 -5.08 -6.09
N ALA A 44 -9.48 -4.06 -5.27
CA ALA A 44 -10.83 -3.68 -4.90
C ALA A 44 -11.43 -2.72 -5.91
N VAL A 45 -12.69 -2.96 -6.31
CA VAL A 45 -13.51 -1.98 -7.03
C VAL A 45 -14.26 -1.14 -6.00
N THR A 46 -13.97 0.14 -5.98
CA THR A 46 -14.58 1.15 -5.09
C THR A 46 -15.89 1.68 -5.67
N ASP A 47 -16.64 2.43 -4.86
CA ASP A 47 -17.84 3.13 -5.32
C ASP A 47 -17.51 4.16 -6.40
N TRP A 48 -16.32 4.78 -6.34
CA TRP A 48 -15.93 5.75 -7.35
C TRP A 48 -15.81 5.12 -8.75
N GLU A 49 -15.19 3.94 -8.89
CA GLU A 49 -15.15 3.25 -10.20
C GLU A 49 -16.55 2.83 -10.66
N ARG A 50 -17.45 2.52 -9.72
CA ARG A 50 -18.83 2.20 -10.06
C ARG A 50 -19.54 3.42 -10.61
N ASP A 51 -19.52 4.52 -9.89
CA ASP A 51 -20.23 5.75 -10.27
C ASP A 51 -19.68 6.34 -11.58
N GLU A 52 -18.35 6.32 -11.75
CA GLU A 52 -17.70 6.88 -12.94
C GLU A 52 -17.97 6.06 -14.21
N TYR A 53 -17.99 4.72 -14.11
CA TYR A 53 -17.97 3.85 -15.29
C TYR A 53 -19.24 3.01 -15.50
N LEU A 54 -20.08 2.77 -14.49
CA LEU A 54 -21.33 2.00 -14.68
C LEU A 54 -22.47 2.84 -15.24
N GLU A 55 -22.55 4.14 -14.95
CA GLU A 55 -23.65 5.01 -15.46
C GLU A 55 -23.52 5.33 -16.96
N VAL A 56 -22.36 5.08 -17.55
CA VAL A 56 -22.05 5.32 -18.98
C VAL A 56 -22.16 4.07 -19.86
N LEU A 57 -22.64 2.95 -19.30
CA LEU A 57 -22.94 1.74 -20.07
C LEU A 57 -24.36 1.83 -20.69
N PRO A 58 -24.53 1.60 -22.00
CA PRO A 58 -25.82 1.67 -22.69
C PRO A 58 -26.81 0.57 -22.28
#